data_AF-A0A3L6KZ82-F1
#
_entry.id   AF-A0A3L6KZ82-F1
#
_cell.length_a   1.000
_cell.length_b   1.000
_cell.length_c   1.000
_cell.angle_alpha   90.00
_cell.angle_beta   90.00
_cell.angle_gamma   90.00
#
_symmetry.space_group_name_H-M   'P 1'
#
loop_
_entity.id
_entity.type
_entity.pdbx_description
1 polymer ?
#
loop_
_entity_poly.entity_id
_entity_poly.type
_entity_poly.pdbx_seq_one_letter_code
_entity_poly.pdbx_strand_id
1 'polypeptide(L)'
;MDEFVYNRCSLNPIHWVLMLKGCLVDLFFSVRPINFSYSRVGMTNLAGERDQAACLREIRRAVRIIEGHKRTVATGTNKDSFQDMDSRCYTPERPLRLHLVLFGFSRGATTTFYTAMKLPPELATYVSLVVVEAAFDTLHNVIESSCWFPSFVLWFFRTFCDYSGEDAYKYDRNQIHLRCPIAFVMSVKDTRVPNELTQRLIDNVKADCPQIPAVEVLQLKHSRHPLMAVGNREDQDAYVAFMEGLYDRYCN
;
A
#
# COMPACT_ATOMS: atom_id res chain seq x y z
N MET A 1 4.07 -15.45 9.75
CA MET A 1 3.30 -16.57 9.16
C MET A 1 4.15 -17.09 8.03
N ASP A 2 4.52 -18.36 8.07
CA ASP A 2 5.44 -18.99 7.12
C ASP A 2 4.80 -19.13 5.73
N GLU A 3 4.98 -18.13 4.87
CA GLU A 3 4.50 -18.08 3.48
C GLU A 3 5.21 -19.08 2.56
N PHE A 4 6.35 -19.61 2.99
CA PHE A 4 7.21 -20.46 2.19
C PHE A 4 7.40 -21.82 2.87
N VAL A 5 7.00 -22.88 2.17
CA VAL A 5 7.43 -24.22 2.54
C VAL A 5 8.83 -24.42 1.95
N TYR A 6 9.84 -24.37 2.81
CA TYR A 6 11.21 -24.73 2.45
C TYR A 6 11.29 -26.24 2.23
N ASN A 7 11.01 -26.70 1.01
CA ASN A 7 11.28 -28.08 0.63
C ASN A 7 12.18 -28.08 -0.61
N ARG A 8 13.43 -28.51 -0.45
CA ARG A 8 14.46 -28.45 -1.51
C ARG A 8 14.22 -29.44 -2.64
N CYS A 9 13.42 -30.48 -2.45
CA CYS A 9 13.07 -31.47 -3.47
C CYS A 9 11.64 -31.98 -3.25
N SER A 10 10.76 -31.79 -4.24
CA SER A 10 9.47 -32.48 -4.29
C SER A 10 9.31 -33.21 -5.62
N LEU A 11 8.86 -34.47 -5.59
CA LEU A 11 8.59 -35.25 -6.80
C LEU A 11 7.25 -34.89 -7.46
N ASN A 12 6.47 -33.96 -6.89
CA ASN A 12 5.19 -33.55 -7.47
C ASN A 12 5.41 -32.47 -8.55
N PRO A 13 5.05 -32.72 -9.83
CA PRO A 13 5.23 -31.76 -10.93
C PRO A 13 4.57 -30.39 -10.68
N ILE A 14 3.50 -30.32 -9.89
CA ILE A 14 2.85 -29.06 -9.52
C ILE A 14 3.75 -28.19 -8.66
N HIS A 15 4.57 -28.79 -7.78
CA HIS A 15 5.51 -28.04 -6.95
C HIS A 15 6.64 -27.43 -7.77
N TRP A 16 7.07 -28.08 -8.86
CA TRP A 16 8.04 -27.50 -9.79
C TRP A 16 7.50 -26.24 -10.48
N VAL A 17 6.23 -26.26 -10.90
CA VAL A 17 5.57 -25.07 -11.47
C VAL A 17 5.48 -23.94 -10.44
N LEU A 18 5.18 -24.26 -9.19
CA LEU A 18 5.10 -23.25 -8.11
C LEU A 18 6.48 -22.73 -7.67
N MET A 19 7.54 -23.55 -7.73
CA MET A 19 8.91 -23.10 -7.52
C MET A 19 9.41 -22.22 -8.68
N LEU A 20 9.07 -22.57 -9.92
CA LEU A 20 9.37 -21.76 -11.09
C LEU A 20 8.66 -20.39 -10.98
N LYS A 21 7.40 -20.37 -10.54
CA LYS A 21 6.68 -19.12 -10.22
C LYS A 21 7.46 -18.29 -9.20
N GLY A 22 7.89 -18.88 -8.08
CA GLY A 22 8.69 -18.19 -7.05
C GLY A 22 9.99 -17.60 -7.61
N CYS A 23 10.74 -18.40 -8.37
CA CYS A 23 11.99 -17.95 -9.00
C CYS A 23 11.77 -16.81 -10.01
N LEU A 24 10.71 -16.90 -10.83
CA LEU A 24 10.37 -15.86 -11.79
C LEU A 24 9.96 -14.55 -11.09
N VAL A 25 9.24 -14.64 -9.97
CA VAL A 25 8.88 -13.48 -9.14
C VAL A 25 10.14 -12.85 -8.52
N ASP A 26 11.01 -13.63 -7.89
CA ASP A 26 12.26 -13.14 -7.29
C ASP A 26 13.17 -12.48 -8.33
N LEU A 27 13.28 -13.07 -9.52
CA LEU A 27 14.00 -12.50 -10.67
C LEU A 27 13.37 -11.19 -11.16
N PHE A 28 12.04 -11.14 -11.30
CA PHE A 28 11.34 -9.93 -11.77
C PHE A 28 11.48 -8.75 -10.81
N PHE A 29 11.49 -9.02 -9.51
CA PHE A 29 11.61 -8.00 -8.46
C PHE A 29 13.05 -7.79 -7.98
N SER A 30 14.04 -8.45 -8.60
CA SER A 30 15.46 -8.36 -8.21
C SER A 30 15.72 -8.66 -6.72
N VAL A 31 14.87 -9.49 -6.12
CA VAL A 31 15.00 -9.90 -4.72
C VAL A 31 16.15 -10.90 -4.62
N ARG A 32 17.15 -10.59 -3.79
CA ARG A 32 18.26 -11.50 -3.49
C ARG A 32 18.27 -11.86 -2.01
N PRO A 33 18.50 -13.14 -1.65
CA PRO A 33 18.73 -14.30 -2.54
C PRO A 33 17.44 -14.82 -3.19
N ILE A 34 17.57 -15.45 -4.37
CA ILE A 34 16.47 -16.16 -5.03
C ILE A 34 16.11 -17.37 -4.16
N ASN A 35 14.92 -17.36 -3.57
CA ASN A 35 14.49 -18.39 -2.63
C ASN A 35 13.73 -19.50 -3.38
N PHE A 36 14.38 -20.65 -3.56
CA PHE A 36 13.77 -21.87 -4.09
C PHE A 36 12.71 -22.41 -3.13
N SER A 37 11.50 -21.89 -3.26
CA SER A 37 10.37 -22.18 -2.39
C SER A 37 9.08 -22.14 -3.22
N TYR A 38 8.10 -22.97 -2.88
CA TYR A 38 6.80 -22.96 -3.55
C TYR A 38 5.77 -22.25 -2.68
N SER A 39 5.04 -21.30 -3.25
CA SER A 39 3.87 -20.71 -2.61
C SER A 39 2.74 -21.75 -2.62
N ARG A 40 2.11 -22.03 -1.47
CA ARG A 40 0.90 -22.86 -1.43
C ARG A 40 -0.19 -22.26 -2.34
N VAL A 41 -0.98 -23.14 -2.97
CA VAL A 41 -2.15 -22.75 -3.77
C VAL A 41 -3.10 -21.88 -2.93
N GLY A 42 -3.56 -20.76 -3.49
CA GLY A 42 -4.47 -19.84 -2.80
C GLY A 42 -3.80 -18.96 -1.72
N MET A 43 -2.47 -18.93 -1.64
CA MET A 43 -1.76 -18.09 -0.67
C MET A 43 -1.16 -16.81 -1.25
N THR A 44 -0.96 -16.74 -2.57
CA THR A 44 -0.65 -15.47 -3.23
C THR A 44 -1.92 -14.64 -3.33
N ASN A 45 -1.98 -13.60 -2.52
CA ASN A 45 -3.06 -12.64 -2.54
C ASN A 45 -2.70 -11.45 -3.43
N LEU A 46 -3.71 -10.83 -4.03
CA LEU A 46 -3.55 -9.87 -5.12
C LEU A 46 -4.37 -8.62 -4.84
N ALA A 47 -4.19 -7.99 -3.68
CA ALA A 47 -5.06 -6.91 -3.20
C ALA A 47 -6.52 -7.34 -2.94
N GLY A 48 -6.73 -8.64 -2.77
CA GLY A 48 -8.01 -9.23 -2.39
C GLY A 48 -8.36 -8.98 -0.93
N GLU A 49 -9.48 -9.53 -0.49
CA GLU A 49 -10.04 -9.28 0.85
C GLU A 49 -9.06 -9.60 1.98
N ARG A 50 -8.23 -10.65 1.84
CA ARG A 50 -7.25 -11.02 2.85
C ARG A 50 -6.11 -10.00 2.99
N ASP A 51 -5.77 -9.26 1.92
CA ASP A 51 -4.70 -8.26 1.91
C ASP A 51 -5.24 -6.99 2.55
N GLN A 52 -6.49 -6.66 2.22
CA GLN A 52 -7.23 -5.57 2.85
C GLN A 52 -7.45 -5.85 4.35
N ALA A 53 -7.78 -7.09 4.73
CA ALA A 53 -7.89 -7.49 6.12
C ALA A 53 -6.54 -7.41 6.87
N ALA A 54 -5.42 -7.73 6.20
CA ALA A 54 -4.10 -7.56 6.77
C ALA A 54 -3.74 -6.08 6.96
N CYS A 55 -3.97 -5.26 5.93
CA CYS A 55 -3.81 -3.80 6.00
C CYS A 55 -4.65 -3.21 7.14
N LEU A 56 -5.92 -3.58 7.26
CA LEU A 56 -6.82 -3.14 8.33
C LEU A 56 -6.31 -3.53 9.72
N ARG A 57 -5.70 -4.72 9.88
CA ARG A 57 -5.09 -5.13 11.16
C ARG A 57 -3.92 -4.22 11.54
N GLU A 58 -3.06 -3.87 10.59
CA GLU A 58 -1.94 -2.96 10.85
C GLU A 58 -2.43 -1.52 11.12
N ILE A 59 -3.48 -1.06 10.43
CA ILE A 59 -4.12 0.23 10.73
C ILE A 59 -4.63 0.25 12.18
N ARG A 60 -5.37 -0.79 12.61
CA ARG A 60 -5.84 -0.93 14.00
C ARG A 60 -4.69 -0.99 15.00
N ARG A 61 -3.55 -1.60 14.63
CA ARG A 61 -2.35 -1.62 15.48
C ARG A 61 -1.74 -0.23 15.61
N ALA A 62 -1.61 0.51 14.52
CA ALA A 62 -1.10 1.87 14.53
C ALA A 62 -2.00 2.81 15.35
N VAL A 63 -3.31 2.74 15.19
CA VAL A 63 -4.28 3.52 15.98
C VAL A 63 -4.13 3.23 17.48
N ARG A 64 -3.99 1.96 17.88
CA ARG A 64 -3.74 1.61 19.30
C ARG A 64 -2.44 2.22 19.84
N ILE A 65 -1.38 2.31 19.03
CA ILE A 65 -0.12 2.96 19.41
C ILE A 65 -0.34 4.47 19.62
N ILE A 66 -1.07 5.12 18.70
CA ILE A 66 -1.40 6.55 18.78
C ILE A 66 -2.25 6.83 20.03
N GLU A 67 -3.29 6.04 20.28
CA GLU A 67 -4.12 6.16 21.48
C GLU A 67 -3.32 5.91 22.76
N GLY A 68 -2.43 4.92 22.76
CA GLY A 68 -1.51 4.65 23.85
C GLY A 68 -0.66 5.88 24.15
N HIS A 69 -0.03 6.48 23.14
CA HIS A 69 0.77 7.69 23.29
C HIS A 69 -0.04 8.88 23.82
N LYS A 70 -1.25 9.12 23.29
CA LYS A 70 -2.14 10.16 23.78
C LYS A 70 -2.48 9.99 25.27
N ARG A 71 -2.69 8.75 25.73
CA ARG A 71 -2.94 8.45 27.15
C ARG A 71 -1.71 8.71 28.02
N THR A 72 -0.52 8.27 27.60
CA THR A 72 0.72 8.46 28.38
C THR A 72 1.05 9.94 28.57
N VAL A 73 0.88 10.74 27.51
CA VAL A 73 1.04 12.20 27.55
C VAL A 73 0.01 12.82 28.50
N ALA A 74 -1.25 12.39 28.44
CA ALA A 74 -2.31 12.92 29.30
C ALA A 74 -2.13 12.59 30.79
N THR A 75 -1.52 11.43 31.12
CA THR A 75 -1.26 11.02 32.51
C THR A 75 0.08 11.52 33.07
N GLY A 76 0.85 12.31 32.30
CA GLY A 76 2.12 12.90 32.74
C GLY A 76 3.20 11.89 33.15
N THR A 77 3.04 10.62 32.74
CA THR A 77 3.90 9.52 33.18
C THR A 77 5.06 9.37 32.20
N ASN A 78 5.97 10.36 32.18
CA ASN A 78 7.28 10.21 31.53
C ASN A 78 8.05 9.13 32.30
N LYS A 79 8.03 7.91 31.76
CA LYS A 79 8.83 6.77 32.24
C LYS A 79 10.31 6.85 31.83
N ASP A 80 10.82 8.06 31.61
CA ASP A 80 12.24 8.34 31.37
C ASP A 80 12.86 9.13 32.53
N SER A 81 12.50 8.77 33.77
CA SER A 81 13.28 9.14 34.94
C SER A 81 14.43 8.13 35.14
N PHE A 82 15.43 8.20 34.26
CA PHE A 82 16.79 7.80 34.60
C PHE A 82 17.67 9.04 34.50
N GLN A 83 18.04 9.51 35.69
CA GLN A 83 19.12 10.46 36.01
C GLN A 83 19.79 11.16 34.82
N ASP A 84 19.51 12.46 34.66
CA ASP A 84 20.62 13.41 34.56
C ASP A 84 20.21 14.77 35.11
N MET A 85 21.04 15.26 36.02
CA MET A 85 20.89 16.54 36.66
C MET A 85 21.52 17.58 35.75
N ASP A 86 20.73 18.29 34.95
CA ASP A 86 21.13 19.63 34.52
C ASP A 86 19.95 20.54 34.19
N SER A 87 19.96 21.67 34.88
CA SER A 87 18.93 22.70 34.91
C SER A 87 18.90 23.46 33.58
N ARG A 88 17.99 23.11 32.67
CA ARG A 88 17.54 24.03 31.61
C ARG A 88 16.02 23.99 31.50
N CYS A 89 15.44 25.18 31.45
CA CYS A 89 14.03 25.47 31.36
C CYS A 89 13.41 24.81 30.10
N TYR A 90 12.91 23.58 30.25
CA TYR A 90 12.06 22.94 29.24
C TYR A 90 10.69 23.59 29.31
N THR A 91 10.44 24.56 28.43
CA THR A 91 9.07 24.84 27.99
C THR A 91 8.44 23.52 27.56
N PRO A 92 7.18 23.21 27.94
CA PRO A 92 6.55 21.98 27.49
C PRO A 92 6.41 22.07 25.98
N GLU A 93 7.31 21.40 25.25
CA GLU A 93 7.13 21.18 23.82
C GLU A 93 5.74 20.60 23.65
N ARG A 94 4.94 21.21 22.78
CA ARG A 94 3.61 20.71 22.46
C ARG A 94 3.74 19.22 22.17
N PRO A 95 2.89 18.35 22.74
CA PRO A 95 3.01 16.93 22.49
C PRO A 95 2.93 16.69 20.99
N LEU A 96 3.97 16.04 20.44
CA LEU A 96 4.09 15.73 19.02
C LEU A 96 2.80 15.05 18.58
N ARG A 97 2.07 15.67 17.65
CA ARG A 97 0.88 15.07 17.07
C ARG A 97 1.33 13.91 16.19
N LEU A 98 0.96 12.69 16.58
CA LEU A 98 1.21 11.52 15.75
C LEU A 98 0.21 11.51 14.60
N HIS A 99 0.73 11.52 13.38
CA HIS A 99 -0.04 11.41 12.14
C HIS A 99 0.05 9.97 11.60
N LEU A 100 -1.11 9.38 11.25
CA LEU A 100 -1.14 8.10 10.54
C LEU A 100 -1.21 8.36 9.05
N VAL A 101 -0.16 8.01 8.32
CA VAL A 101 -0.12 8.06 6.85
C VAL A 101 -0.18 6.63 6.32
N LEU A 102 -1.12 6.38 5.41
CA LEU A 102 -1.24 5.09 4.75
C LEU A 102 -0.50 5.13 3.43
N PHE A 103 0.43 4.20 3.24
CA PHE A 103 1.26 4.12 2.04
C PHE A 103 1.11 2.76 1.37
N GLY A 104 1.19 2.74 0.05
CA GLY A 104 1.32 1.48 -0.69
C GLY A 104 1.85 1.69 -2.09
N PHE A 105 2.49 0.65 -2.62
CA PHE A 105 3.02 0.58 -3.99
C PHE A 105 2.42 -0.62 -4.74
N SER A 106 2.00 -0.42 -6.00
CA SER A 106 1.44 -1.45 -6.89
C SER A 106 0.26 -2.19 -6.24
N ARG A 107 0.32 -3.52 -6.12
CA ARG A 107 -0.67 -4.32 -5.34
C ARG A 107 -0.90 -3.75 -3.94
N GLY A 108 0.16 -3.31 -3.26
CA GLY A 108 0.08 -2.70 -1.95
C GLY A 108 -0.68 -1.37 -1.98
N ALA A 109 -0.50 -0.57 -3.03
CA ALA A 109 -1.23 0.68 -3.24
C ALA A 109 -2.73 0.43 -3.40
N THR A 110 -3.10 -0.53 -4.26
CA THR A 110 -4.49 -0.93 -4.45
C THR A 110 -5.10 -1.46 -3.16
N THR A 111 -4.37 -2.30 -2.42
CA THR A 111 -4.80 -2.80 -1.10
C THR A 111 -5.06 -1.65 -0.14
N THR A 112 -4.10 -0.74 0.00
CA THR A 112 -4.17 0.40 0.89
C THR A 112 -5.34 1.31 0.52
N PHE A 113 -5.52 1.61 -0.77
CA PHE A 113 -6.62 2.40 -1.29
C PHE A 113 -7.98 1.80 -0.91
N TYR A 114 -8.26 0.57 -1.34
CA TYR A 114 -9.55 -0.06 -1.06
C TYR A 114 -9.81 -0.29 0.43
N THR A 115 -8.76 -0.55 1.22
CA THR A 115 -8.89 -0.62 2.68
C THR A 115 -9.26 0.74 3.26
N ALA A 116 -8.59 1.82 2.84
CA ALA A 116 -8.84 3.18 3.32
C ALA A 116 -10.29 3.63 3.01
N MET A 117 -10.79 3.31 1.82
CA MET A 117 -12.16 3.63 1.40
C MET A 117 -13.24 2.87 2.20
N LYS A 118 -12.89 1.75 2.82
CA LYS A 118 -13.77 0.89 3.64
C LYS A 118 -13.55 1.07 5.15
N LEU A 119 -12.75 2.04 5.58
CA LEU A 119 -12.47 2.21 7.01
C LEU A 119 -13.74 2.60 7.77
N PRO A 120 -13.99 1.98 8.95
CA PRO A 120 -15.03 2.45 9.84
C PRO A 120 -14.70 3.87 10.37
N PRO A 121 -15.70 4.64 10.79
CA PRO A 121 -15.51 6.02 11.26
C PRO A 121 -14.45 6.15 12.35
N GLU A 122 -14.40 5.20 13.29
CA GLU A 122 -13.48 5.26 14.43
C GLU A 122 -12.01 5.19 13.98
N LEU A 123 -11.71 4.50 12.87
CA LEU A 123 -10.35 4.39 12.36
C LEU A 123 -10.04 5.48 11.33
N ALA A 124 -11.03 5.86 10.52
CA ALA A 124 -10.85 6.84 9.45
C ALA A 124 -10.39 8.21 9.98
N THR A 125 -10.82 8.61 11.18
CA THR A 125 -10.46 9.89 11.81
C THR A 125 -8.98 10.02 12.19
N TYR A 126 -8.25 8.91 12.30
CA TYR A 126 -6.82 8.94 12.61
C TYR A 126 -5.94 9.11 11.38
N VAL A 127 -6.46 8.80 10.19
CA VAL A 127 -5.69 8.85 8.94
C VAL A 127 -5.56 10.29 8.49
N SER A 128 -4.32 10.76 8.35
CA SER A 128 -3.99 12.14 7.95
C SER A 128 -3.73 12.27 6.44
N LEU A 129 -3.27 11.20 5.80
CA LEU A 129 -2.93 11.18 4.37
C LEU A 129 -2.92 9.74 3.86
N VAL A 130 -3.39 9.53 2.63
CA VAL A 130 -3.24 8.26 1.90
C VAL A 130 -2.38 8.51 0.68
N VAL A 131 -1.29 7.78 0.52
CA VAL A 131 -0.38 7.85 -0.63
C VAL A 131 -0.34 6.50 -1.32
N VAL A 132 -0.67 6.49 -2.61
CA VAL A 132 -0.80 5.27 -3.40
C VAL A 132 -0.05 5.40 -4.72
N GLU A 133 0.92 4.52 -4.92
CA GLU A 133 1.79 4.53 -6.09
C GLU A 133 1.47 3.37 -7.03
N ALA A 134 1.31 3.66 -8.32
CA ALA A 134 0.94 2.66 -9.33
C ALA A 134 -0.28 1.80 -8.91
N ALA A 135 -1.28 2.43 -8.28
CA ALA A 135 -2.52 1.77 -7.91
C ALA A 135 -3.36 1.46 -9.16
N PHE A 136 -4.15 0.40 -9.10
CA PHE A 136 -5.01 -0.03 -10.20
C PHE A 136 -6.42 -0.30 -9.70
N ASP A 137 -7.39 -0.20 -10.60
CA ASP A 137 -8.81 -0.42 -10.34
C ASP A 137 -9.10 -1.90 -10.02
N THR A 138 -8.82 -2.81 -10.96
CA THR A 138 -8.99 -4.25 -10.75
C THR A 138 -7.80 -5.03 -11.29
N LEU A 139 -7.49 -6.17 -10.66
CA LEU A 139 -6.47 -7.06 -11.20
C LEU A 139 -6.84 -7.56 -12.61
N HIS A 140 -8.13 -7.74 -12.88
CA HIS A 140 -8.61 -8.15 -14.21
C HIS A 140 -8.14 -7.17 -15.28
N ASN A 141 -8.35 -5.86 -15.07
CA ASN A 141 -7.94 -4.82 -16.01
C ASN A 141 -6.41 -4.75 -16.18
N VAL A 142 -5.65 -4.97 -15.12
CA VAL A 142 -4.17 -5.06 -15.21
C VAL A 142 -3.75 -6.24 -16.08
N ILE A 143 -4.37 -7.41 -15.89
CA ILE A 143 -4.04 -8.60 -16.68
C ILE A 143 -4.42 -8.43 -18.14
N GLU A 144 -5.60 -7.88 -18.43
CA GLU A 144 -6.05 -7.64 -19.80
C GLU A 144 -5.16 -6.64 -20.55
N SER A 145 -4.71 -5.60 -19.86
CA SER A 145 -3.91 -4.52 -20.48
C SER A 145 -2.42 -4.82 -20.59
N SER A 146 -1.86 -5.60 -19.66
CA SER A 146 -0.39 -5.71 -19.48
C SER A 146 0.18 -7.12 -19.73
N CYS A 147 -0.66 -8.11 -19.99
CA CYS A 147 -0.21 -9.49 -20.24
C CYS A 147 -0.43 -9.90 -21.71
N TRP A 148 0.52 -10.65 -22.27
CA TRP A 148 0.40 -11.16 -23.65
C TRP A 148 -0.64 -12.28 -23.80
N PHE A 149 -0.94 -13.01 -22.72
CA PHE A 149 -1.93 -14.09 -22.70
C PHE A 149 -2.94 -13.91 -21.55
N PRO A 150 -3.83 -12.90 -21.61
CA PRO A 150 -4.71 -12.55 -20.49
C PRO A 150 -5.57 -13.72 -19.99
N SER A 151 -6.17 -14.50 -20.89
CA SER A 151 -7.04 -15.62 -20.51
C SER A 151 -6.28 -16.71 -19.75
N PHE A 152 -5.05 -17.02 -20.16
CA PHE A 152 -4.20 -17.99 -19.45
C PHE A 152 -3.77 -17.45 -18.08
N VAL A 153 -3.37 -16.18 -18.01
CA VAL A 153 -2.96 -15.54 -16.76
C VAL A 153 -4.13 -15.44 -15.78
N LEU A 154 -5.34 -15.09 -16.26
CA LEU A 154 -6.56 -15.08 -15.45
C LEU A 154 -6.93 -16.48 -14.95
N TRP A 155 -6.87 -17.49 -15.81
CA TRP A 155 -7.07 -18.88 -15.40
C TRP A 155 -6.07 -19.25 -14.30
N PHE A 156 -4.78 -18.94 -14.50
CA PHE A 156 -3.74 -19.22 -13.51
C PHE A 156 -4.03 -18.54 -12.16
N PHE A 157 -4.41 -17.27 -12.16
CA PHE A 157 -4.74 -16.56 -10.92
C PHE A 157 -5.99 -17.11 -10.24
N ARG A 158 -7.04 -17.45 -10.99
CA ARG A 158 -8.25 -18.09 -10.44
C ARG A 158 -7.97 -19.47 -9.86
N THR A 159 -7.07 -20.24 -10.45
CA THR A 159 -6.76 -21.61 -10.02
C THR A 159 -5.74 -21.65 -8.89
N PHE A 160 -4.74 -20.77 -8.89
CA PHE A 160 -3.58 -20.88 -8.01
C PHE A 160 -3.44 -19.77 -6.97
N CYS A 161 -4.21 -18.69 -7.06
CA CYS A 161 -4.10 -17.52 -6.20
C CYS A 161 -5.45 -17.21 -5.50
N ASP A 162 -5.40 -16.37 -4.47
CA ASP A 162 -6.61 -15.92 -3.77
C ASP A 162 -7.29 -14.81 -4.58
N TYR A 163 -7.98 -15.20 -5.65
CA TYR A 163 -8.69 -14.29 -6.53
C TYR A 163 -10.16 -14.69 -6.66
N SER A 164 -11.02 -14.03 -5.88
CA SER A 164 -12.48 -14.23 -5.88
C SER A 164 -13.23 -13.34 -6.89
N GLY A 165 -12.50 -12.65 -7.78
CA GLY A 165 -13.09 -11.70 -8.74
C GLY A 165 -12.98 -10.25 -8.28
N GLU A 166 -13.93 -9.43 -8.69
CA GLU A 166 -13.85 -7.97 -8.55
C GLU A 166 -14.43 -7.41 -7.25
N ASP A 167 -15.05 -8.24 -6.42
CA ASP A 167 -15.78 -7.78 -5.22
C ASP A 167 -14.85 -7.10 -4.20
N ALA A 168 -13.60 -7.56 -4.11
CA ALA A 168 -12.58 -6.90 -3.29
C ALA A 168 -12.32 -5.44 -3.71
N TYR A 169 -12.55 -5.10 -4.98
CA TYR A 169 -12.27 -3.79 -5.60
C TYR A 169 -13.50 -2.89 -5.70
N LYS A 170 -14.50 -3.14 -4.86
CA LYS A 170 -15.70 -2.31 -4.73
C LYS A 170 -15.72 -1.67 -3.35
N TYR A 171 -16.21 -0.44 -3.26
CA TYR A 171 -16.55 0.23 -2.00
C TYR A 171 -17.92 0.90 -2.16
N ASP A 172 -18.70 0.95 -1.08
CA ASP A 172 -19.97 1.65 -1.08
C ASP A 172 -19.72 3.14 -0.85
N ARG A 173 -20.13 3.97 -1.82
CA ARG A 173 -19.98 5.42 -1.80
C ARG A 173 -20.60 6.06 -0.56
N ASN A 174 -21.70 5.48 -0.06
CA ASN A 174 -22.43 5.97 1.10
C ASN A 174 -21.74 5.63 2.43
N GLN A 175 -20.77 4.71 2.43
CA GLN A 175 -20.07 4.23 3.61
C GLN A 175 -18.62 4.75 3.69
N ILE A 176 -18.26 5.74 2.87
CA ILE A 176 -16.92 6.32 2.89
C ILE A 176 -16.81 7.33 4.04
N HIS A 177 -16.06 6.96 5.08
CA HIS A 177 -15.81 7.81 6.24
C HIS A 177 -14.47 8.55 6.21
N LEU A 178 -13.63 8.30 5.20
CA LEU A 178 -12.36 8.98 5.01
C LEU A 178 -12.58 10.49 4.75
N ARG A 179 -11.80 11.35 5.43
CA ARG A 179 -11.87 12.82 5.33
C ARG A 179 -10.49 13.46 5.15
N CYS A 180 -9.52 12.68 4.68
CA CYS A 180 -8.14 13.10 4.47
C CYS A 180 -7.80 13.07 2.98
N PRO A 181 -6.79 13.83 2.53
CA PRO A 181 -6.36 13.84 1.14
C PRO A 181 -5.82 12.47 0.69
N ILE A 182 -5.97 12.20 -0.61
CA ILE A 182 -5.37 11.04 -1.28
C ILE A 182 -4.39 11.54 -2.34
N ALA A 183 -3.16 11.04 -2.29
CA ALA A 183 -2.14 11.30 -3.28
C ALA A 183 -1.88 10.07 -4.15
N PHE A 184 -1.91 10.26 -5.46
CA PHE A 184 -1.61 9.25 -6.46
C PHE A 184 -0.27 9.54 -7.12
N VAL A 185 0.58 8.53 -7.21
CA VAL A 185 1.84 8.60 -7.97
C VAL A 185 1.78 7.59 -9.09
N MET A 186 2.10 8.02 -10.30
CA MET A 186 2.15 7.17 -11.49
C MET A 186 3.35 7.53 -12.36
N SER A 187 3.69 6.70 -13.34
CA SER A 187 4.79 6.97 -14.26
C SER A 187 4.43 6.65 -15.69
N VAL A 188 4.77 7.53 -16.64
CA VAL A 188 4.61 7.29 -18.08
C VAL A 188 5.40 6.07 -18.57
N LYS A 189 6.48 5.69 -17.87
CA LYS A 189 7.29 4.50 -18.19
C LYS A 189 6.86 3.24 -17.43
N ASP A 190 5.74 3.30 -16.71
CA ASP A 190 5.15 2.11 -16.11
C ASP A 190 4.44 1.28 -17.18
N THR A 191 5.02 0.13 -17.51
CA THR A 191 4.43 -0.85 -18.44
C THR A 191 3.75 -2.00 -17.70
N ARG A 192 3.73 -1.97 -16.36
CA ARG A 192 3.19 -3.06 -15.53
C ARG A 192 1.80 -2.71 -15.01
N VAL A 193 1.60 -1.47 -14.59
CA VAL A 193 0.30 -0.91 -14.26
C VAL A 193 0.08 0.27 -15.20
N PRO A 194 -0.79 0.13 -16.20
CA PRO A 194 -1.07 1.21 -17.14
C PRO A 194 -1.71 2.38 -16.42
N ASN A 195 -1.25 3.60 -16.73
CA ASN A 195 -1.68 4.81 -16.06
C ASN A 195 -3.19 5.05 -16.19
N GLU A 196 -3.83 4.55 -17.25
CA GLU A 196 -5.27 4.65 -17.44
C GLU A 196 -6.05 4.01 -16.28
N LEU A 197 -5.52 2.95 -15.67
CA LEU A 197 -6.17 2.28 -14.54
C LEU A 197 -6.09 3.13 -13.27
N THR A 198 -4.93 3.75 -13.01
CA THR A 198 -4.79 4.70 -11.91
C THR A 198 -5.64 5.95 -12.16
N GLN A 199 -5.71 6.42 -13.41
CA GLN A 199 -6.51 7.58 -13.78
C GLN A 199 -8.01 7.34 -13.54
N ARG A 200 -8.53 6.15 -13.86
CA ARG A 200 -9.91 5.77 -13.51
C ARG A 200 -10.18 5.85 -12.01
N LEU A 201 -9.24 5.43 -11.17
CA LEU A 201 -9.38 5.58 -9.72
C LEU A 201 -9.45 7.05 -9.31
N ILE A 202 -8.57 7.89 -9.85
CA ILE A 202 -8.56 9.33 -9.59
C ILE A 202 -9.89 9.97 -9.98
N ASP A 203 -10.39 9.65 -11.17
CA ASP A 203 -11.64 10.21 -11.70
C ASP A 203 -12.84 9.75 -10.86
N ASN A 204 -12.89 8.46 -10.49
CA ASN A 204 -13.91 7.92 -9.60
C ASN A 204 -13.89 8.59 -8.23
N VAL A 205 -12.71 8.82 -7.63
CA VAL A 205 -12.61 9.51 -6.34
C VAL A 205 -13.12 10.95 -6.45
N LYS A 206 -12.69 11.68 -7.47
CA LYS A 206 -13.12 13.07 -7.69
C LYS A 206 -14.63 13.19 -7.93
N ALA A 207 -15.22 12.22 -8.64
CA ALA A 207 -16.65 12.20 -8.94
C ALA A 207 -17.50 11.72 -7.77
N ASP A 208 -17.08 10.66 -7.09
CA ASP A 208 -17.92 9.92 -6.15
C ASP A 208 -17.67 10.29 -4.68
N CYS A 209 -16.56 10.99 -4.37
CA CYS A 209 -16.10 11.21 -2.99
C CYS A 209 -15.85 12.70 -2.69
N PRO A 210 -16.86 13.59 -2.81
CA PRO A 210 -16.68 15.03 -2.59
C PRO A 210 -16.22 15.39 -1.15
N GLN A 211 -16.41 14.48 -0.19
CA GLN A 211 -15.92 14.60 1.18
C GLN A 211 -14.39 14.51 1.33
N ILE A 212 -13.69 14.04 0.30
CA ILE A 212 -12.23 13.94 0.29
C ILE A 212 -11.68 15.32 -0.07
N PRO A 213 -10.90 15.95 0.82
CA PRO A 213 -10.55 17.37 0.70
C PRO A 213 -9.65 17.69 -0.49
N ALA A 214 -8.77 16.75 -0.89
CA ALA A 214 -7.91 16.91 -2.05
C ALA A 214 -7.53 15.55 -2.65
N VAL A 215 -7.40 15.53 -3.97
CA VAL A 215 -6.84 14.41 -4.75
C VAL A 215 -5.60 14.92 -5.49
N GLU A 216 -4.44 14.62 -4.92
CA GLU A 216 -3.13 15.05 -5.40
C GLU A 216 -2.59 14.02 -6.39
N VAL A 217 -1.92 14.47 -7.45
CA VAL A 217 -1.42 13.56 -8.50
C VAL A 217 -0.02 13.97 -8.93
N LEU A 218 0.91 13.02 -8.87
CA LEU A 218 2.25 13.14 -9.46
C LEU A 218 2.38 12.13 -10.62
N GLN A 219 2.73 12.64 -11.80
CA GLN A 219 3.06 11.81 -12.95
C GLN A 219 4.55 11.95 -13.30
N LEU A 220 5.30 10.89 -13.04
CA LEU A 220 6.71 10.74 -13.36
C LEU A 220 6.91 10.40 -14.85
N LYS A 221 8.06 10.73 -15.42
CA LYS A 221 8.28 10.66 -16.88
C LYS A 221 9.18 9.51 -17.32
N HIS A 222 10.09 9.07 -16.46
CA HIS A 222 11.26 8.26 -16.84
C HIS A 222 11.39 6.96 -16.04
N SER A 223 10.91 6.91 -14.81
CA SER A 223 11.05 5.79 -13.90
C SER A 223 10.13 4.62 -14.27
N ARG A 224 10.66 3.41 -14.28
CA ARG A 224 9.88 2.18 -14.54
C ARG A 224 9.26 1.67 -13.24
N HIS A 225 8.24 0.82 -13.35
CA HIS A 225 7.50 0.25 -12.21
C HIS A 225 8.37 -0.12 -11.00
N PRO A 226 9.38 -1.03 -11.08
CA PRO A 226 10.11 -1.47 -9.89
C PRO A 226 10.98 -0.38 -9.24
N LEU A 227 11.23 0.73 -9.93
CA LEU A 227 12.10 1.82 -9.50
C LEU A 227 11.36 3.15 -9.59
N MET A 228 10.06 3.19 -9.32
CA MET A 228 9.24 4.39 -9.56
C MET A 228 9.81 5.64 -8.86
N ALA A 229 10.18 5.53 -7.59
CA ALA A 229 10.71 6.65 -6.80
C ALA A 229 12.20 6.97 -7.04
N VAL A 230 13.00 6.07 -7.62
CA VAL A 230 14.48 6.18 -7.64
C VAL A 230 15.13 5.84 -8.98
N GLY A 231 14.35 5.48 -9.99
CA GLY A 231 14.85 4.95 -11.26
C GLY A 231 15.47 6.01 -12.17
N ASN A 232 15.19 7.28 -11.91
CA ASN A 232 15.75 8.43 -12.60
C ASN A 232 15.90 9.59 -11.62
N ARG A 233 16.96 10.39 -11.76
CA ARG A 233 17.25 11.50 -10.85
C ARG A 233 16.22 12.62 -10.88
N GLU A 234 15.74 13.02 -12.06
CA GLU A 234 14.72 14.07 -12.20
C GLU A 234 13.40 13.61 -11.56
N ASP A 235 12.99 12.37 -11.82
CA ASP A 235 11.79 11.80 -11.21
C ASP A 235 11.94 11.63 -9.69
N GLN A 236 13.15 11.28 -9.22
CA GLN A 236 13.45 11.18 -7.80
C GLN A 236 13.34 12.55 -7.11
N ASP A 237 13.93 13.59 -7.68
CA ASP A 237 13.87 14.95 -7.14
C ASP A 237 12.41 15.45 -7.11
N ALA A 238 11.65 15.20 -8.18
CA ALA A 238 10.22 15.51 -8.25
C ALA A 238 9.38 14.73 -7.22
N TYR A 239 9.68 13.44 -7.03
CA TYR A 239 9.03 12.59 -6.04
C TYR A 239 9.29 13.09 -4.62
N VAL A 240 10.54 13.39 -4.27
CA VAL A 240 10.92 13.92 -2.95
C VAL A 240 10.20 15.24 -2.69
N ALA A 241 10.27 16.20 -3.61
CA ALA A 241 9.60 17.49 -3.46
C ALA A 241 8.08 17.35 -3.32
N PHE A 242 7.47 16.41 -4.04
CA PHE A 242 6.05 16.11 -3.92
C PHE A 242 5.70 15.55 -2.54
N MET A 243 6.46 14.56 -2.04
CA MET A 243 6.22 13.95 -0.74
C MET A 243 6.43 14.95 0.40
N GLU A 244 7.52 15.72 0.39
CA GLU A 244 7.77 16.80 1.36
C GLU A 244 6.61 17.80 1.37
N GLY A 245 6.17 18.25 0.19
CA GLY A 245 5.03 19.16 0.07
C GLY A 245 3.70 18.57 0.55
N LEU A 246 3.51 17.24 0.51
CA LEU A 246 2.33 16.58 1.08
C LEU A 246 2.40 16.53 2.61
N TYR A 247 3.53 16.12 3.16
CA TYR A 247 3.72 16.07 4.61
C TYR A 247 3.60 17.47 5.22
N ASP A 248 4.19 18.48 4.58
CA ASP A 248 4.12 19.85 5.08
C ASP A 248 2.71 20.43 5.09
N ARG A 249 1.90 20.09 4.08
CA ARG A 249 0.53 20.61 3.95
C ARG A 249 -0.48 19.88 4.84
N TYR A 250 -0.29 18.59 5.06
CA TYR A 250 -1.34 17.72 5.62
C TYR A 250 -0.96 17.03 6.94
N CYS A 251 0.31 17.07 7.34
CA CYS A 251 0.84 16.38 8.53
C CYS A 251 1.63 17.30 9.48
N ASN A 252 1.50 18.62 9.34
CA ASN A 252 2.07 19.63 10.26
C ASN A 252 1.07 20.08 11.34
#